data_AF-V5FZR5-F1
#
_entry.id   AF-V5FZR5-F1
#
_cell.length_a   1.000
_cell.length_b   1.000
_cell.length_c   1.000
_cell.angle_alpha   90.00
_cell.angle_beta   90.00
_cell.angle_gamma   90.00
#
_symmetry.space_group_name_H-M   'P 1'
#
loop_
_entity.id
_entity.type
_entity.pdbx_description
1 polymer ?
#
loop_
_entity_poly.entity_id
_entity_poly.type
_entity_poly.pdbx_seq_one_letter_code
_entity_poly.pdbx_strand_id
1 'polypeptide(L)'
;MKMDKIEYRAVIKYLFLKGNTPTQIKDELDSVYGDSAPSFTTVKFWAAEFKRGRKSLGDDERSGRPKTATTDENIAKVHQMVLDDRRIKVREIAEVMNMSKERVCHILNQHFVKILFYL
;
A
#
# COMPACT_ATOMS: atom_id res chain seq x y z
N MET A 1 -21.64 -2.56 15.19
CA MET A 1 -20.31 -2.04 15.54
C MET A 1 -19.28 -2.87 14.77
N LYS A 2 -18.51 -2.26 13.86
CA LYS A 2 -17.60 -3.00 12.98
C LYS A 2 -16.18 -2.88 13.55
N MET A 3 -15.66 -4.00 14.03
CA MET A 3 -14.32 -4.12 14.59
C MET A 3 -13.27 -3.98 13.47
N ASP A 4 -12.10 -3.42 13.79
CA ASP A 4 -11.02 -3.27 12.82
C ASP A 4 -10.40 -4.63 12.48
N LYS A 5 -9.79 -4.73 11.29
CA LYS A 5 -9.14 -5.94 10.82
C LYS A 5 -8.00 -6.36 11.76
N ILE A 6 -7.27 -5.41 12.35
CA ILE A 6 -6.17 -5.70 13.27
C ILE A 6 -6.71 -6.36 14.53
N GLU A 7 -7.85 -5.90 15.04
CA GLU A 7 -8.48 -6.46 16.24
C GLU A 7 -8.89 -7.93 16.00
N TYR A 8 -9.49 -8.26 14.84
CA TYR A 8 -9.81 -9.66 14.52
C TYR A 8 -8.56 -10.53 14.45
N ARG A 9 -7.47 -10.02 13.86
CA ARG A 9 -6.20 -10.73 13.77
C ARG A 9 -5.58 -10.95 15.15
N ALA A 10 -5.74 -10.00 16.08
CA ALA A 10 -5.31 -10.16 17.46
C ALA A 10 -6.06 -11.31 18.16
N VAL A 11 -7.38 -11.40 18.00
CA VAL A 11 -8.18 -12.50 18.54
C VAL A 11 -7.79 -13.84 17.92
N ILE A 12 -7.62 -13.90 16.60
CA ILE A 12 -7.14 -15.11 15.91
C ILE A 12 -5.77 -15.54 16.45
N LYS A 13 -4.85 -14.59 16.66
CA LYS A 13 -3.52 -14.88 17.22
C LYS A 13 -3.61 -15.45 18.63
N TYR A 14 -4.42 -14.84 19.48
CA TYR A 14 -4.63 -15.31 20.85
C TYR A 14 -5.18 -16.74 20.88
N LEU A 15 -6.23 -17.03 20.11
CA LEU A 15 -6.83 -18.37 20.06
C LEU A 15 -5.89 -19.41 19.42
N PHE A 16 -5.12 -19.03 18.40
CA PHE A 16 -4.07 -19.88 17.85
C PHE A 16 -3.02 -20.25 18.92
N LEU A 17 -2.58 -19.27 19.73
CA LEU A 17 -1.63 -19.51 20.82
C LEU A 17 -2.21 -20.39 21.94
N LYS A 18 -3.54 -20.40 22.13
CA LYS A 18 -4.22 -21.38 23.02
C LYS A 18 -4.27 -22.80 22.44
N GLY A 19 -3.85 -23.00 21.20
CA GLY A 19 -3.85 -24.30 20.53
C GLY A 19 -5.14 -24.62 19.77
N ASN A 20 -6.04 -23.66 19.57
CA ASN A 20 -7.26 -23.87 18.79
C ASN A 20 -6.95 -24.09 17.31
N THR A 21 -7.70 -25.01 16.69
CA THR A 21 -7.66 -25.22 15.23
C THR A 21 -8.39 -24.08 14.50
N PRO A 22 -8.09 -23.82 13.21
CA PRO A 22 -8.79 -22.78 12.45
C PRO A 22 -10.32 -22.89 12.46
N THR A 23 -10.86 -24.13 12.50
CA THR A 23 -12.31 -24.37 12.60
C THR A 23 -12.86 -23.88 13.94
N GLN A 24 -12.23 -24.27 15.05
CA GLN A 24 -12.63 -23.81 16.38
C GLN A 24 -12.52 -22.28 16.53
N ILE A 25 -11.49 -21.67 15.93
CA ILE A 25 -11.34 -20.21 15.92
C ILE A 25 -12.49 -19.56 15.15
N LYS A 26 -12.92 -20.14 14.03
CA LYS A 26 -14.03 -19.63 13.24
C LYS A 26 -15.35 -19.73 13.99
N ASP A 27 -15.61 -20.87 14.63
CA ASP A 27 -16.83 -21.08 15.41
C ASP A 27 -16.93 -20.08 16.58
N GLU A 28 -15.81 -19.83 17.28
CA GLU A 28 -15.74 -18.83 18.34
C GLU A 28 -16.03 -17.42 17.81
N LEU A 29 -15.38 -17.03 16.71
CA LEU A 29 -15.59 -15.71 16.09
C LEU A 29 -17.04 -15.54 15.61
N ASP A 30 -17.67 -16.59 15.09
CA ASP A 30 -19.06 -16.54 14.65
C ASP A 30 -20.03 -16.43 15.82
N SER A 31 -19.74 -17.13 16.93
CA SER A 31 -20.58 -17.05 18.13
C SER A 31 -20.60 -15.64 18.75
N VAL A 32 -19.50 -14.90 18.63
CA VAL A 32 -19.35 -13.56 19.22
C VAL A 32 -19.76 -12.45 18.24
N TYR A 33 -19.35 -12.55 16.97
CA TYR A 33 -19.46 -11.46 16.00
C TYR A 33 -20.51 -11.68 14.92
N GLY A 34 -21.06 -12.90 14.79
CA GLY A 34 -22.07 -13.25 13.79
C GLY A 34 -21.66 -12.82 12.37
N ASP A 35 -22.54 -12.09 11.69
CA ASP A 35 -22.30 -11.60 10.33
C ASP A 35 -21.09 -10.66 10.18
N SER A 36 -20.61 -10.08 11.29
CA SER A 36 -19.42 -9.23 11.28
C SER A 36 -18.11 -10.02 11.36
N ALA A 37 -18.18 -11.33 11.63
CA ALA A 37 -17.01 -12.18 11.77
C ALA A 37 -16.20 -12.29 10.47
N PRO A 38 -14.87 -12.44 10.54
CA PRO A 38 -14.05 -12.64 9.36
C PRO A 38 -14.37 -13.98 8.69
N SER A 39 -14.16 -14.04 7.38
CA SER A 39 -14.35 -15.27 6.62
C SER A 39 -13.40 -16.38 7.09
N PHE A 40 -13.80 -17.63 6.89
CA PHE A 40 -12.96 -18.78 7.25
C PHE A 40 -11.59 -18.75 6.54
N THR A 41 -11.54 -18.30 5.28
CA THR A 41 -10.29 -18.09 4.55
C THR A 41 -9.34 -17.13 5.26
N THR A 42 -9.87 -16.05 5.83
CA THR A 42 -9.08 -15.07 6.60
C THR A 42 -8.52 -15.71 7.86
N VAL A 43 -9.34 -16.46 8.60
CA VAL A 43 -8.90 -17.19 9.80
C VAL A 43 -7.78 -18.18 9.48
N LYS A 44 -7.97 -18.99 8.44
CA LYS A 44 -6.97 -19.98 8.00
C LYS A 44 -5.66 -19.33 7.56
N PHE A 45 -5.72 -18.23 6.81
CA PHE A 45 -4.54 -17.48 6.39
C PHE A 45 -3.74 -17.00 7.60
N TRP A 46 -4.38 -16.31 8.54
CA TRP A 46 -3.69 -15.75 9.71
C TRP A 46 -3.15 -16.83 10.65
N ALA A 47 -3.91 -17.91 10.89
CA ALA A 47 -3.41 -19.04 11.65
C ALA A 47 -2.16 -19.67 11.01
N ALA A 48 -2.11 -19.78 9.68
CA ALA A 48 -0.94 -20.27 8.96
C ALA A 48 0.26 -19.31 9.08
N GLU A 49 0.04 -18.01 8.98
CA GLU A 49 1.09 -17.01 9.16
C GLU A 49 1.65 -16.99 10.58
N PHE A 50 0.81 -17.12 11.60
CA PHE A 50 1.26 -17.25 12.98
C PHE A 50 2.03 -18.55 13.22
N LYS A 51 1.61 -19.65 12.58
CA LYS A 51 2.39 -20.91 12.58
C LYS A 51 3.77 -20.73 11.92
N ARG A 52 3.89 -19.86 10.93
CA ARG A 52 5.18 -19.47 10.30
C ARG A 52 6.00 -18.48 11.12
N GLY A 53 5.51 -18.06 12.29
CA GLY A 53 6.23 -17.16 13.20
C GLY A 53 6.01 -15.67 12.95
N ARG A 54 5.05 -15.28 12.10
CA ARG A 54 4.69 -13.86 11.89
C ARG A 54 4.27 -13.23 13.22
N LYS A 55 4.89 -12.09 13.59
CA LYS A 55 4.53 -11.35 14.82
C LYS A 55 3.59 -10.18 14.58
N SER A 56 3.72 -9.51 13.43
CA SER A 56 2.90 -8.37 13.03
C SER A 56 1.44 -8.77 12.79
N LEU A 57 0.52 -7.87 13.14
CA LEU A 57 -0.91 -7.96 12.83
C LEU A 57 -1.29 -7.11 11.60
N GLY A 58 -0.39 -6.22 11.16
CA GLY A 58 -0.60 -5.39 9.99
C GLY A 58 -0.46 -6.17 8.69
N ASP A 59 -1.01 -5.62 7.60
CA ASP A 59 -0.60 -6.04 6.28
C ASP A 59 0.87 -5.64 6.07
N ASP A 60 1.62 -6.47 5.36
CA ASP A 60 2.95 -6.06 4.89
C ASP A 60 2.79 -4.91 3.90
N GLU A 61 3.84 -4.09 3.74
CA GLU A 61 3.84 -3.06 2.72
C GLU A 61 3.50 -3.68 1.37
N ARG A 62 2.37 -3.24 0.80
CA ARG A 62 1.95 -3.73 -0.50
C ARG A 62 2.91 -3.14 -1.51
N SER A 63 3.68 -4.00 -2.17
CA SER A 63 4.33 -3.64 -3.42
C SER A 63 3.24 -3.26 -4.42
N GLY A 64 2.95 -1.96 -4.52
CA GLY A 64 2.15 -1.44 -5.60
C GLY A 64 2.85 -1.73 -6.93
N ARG A 65 2.12 -1.67 -8.04
CA ARG A 65 2.75 -1.69 -9.37
C ARG A 65 3.79 -0.57 -9.41
N PRO A 66 5.09 -0.86 -9.62
CA PRO A 66 6.06 0.21 -9.80
C PRO A 66 5.60 1.06 -10.97
N LYS A 67 5.43 2.36 -10.73
CA LYS A 67 5.21 3.32 -11.80
C LYS A 67 6.54 3.36 -12.55
N THR A 68 6.68 2.55 -13.61
CA THR A 68 7.91 2.44 -14.42
C THR A 68 8.45 3.79 -14.89
N ALA A 69 7.58 4.81 -14.94
CA ALA A 69 7.92 6.15 -15.35
C ALA A 69 8.19 7.13 -14.18
N THR A 70 7.91 6.77 -12.93
CA THR A 70 8.16 7.59 -11.72
C THR A 70 9.27 6.96 -10.88
N THR A 71 10.37 6.59 -11.54
CA THR A 71 11.62 6.22 -10.87
C THR A 71 12.32 7.48 -10.40
N ASP A 72 13.17 7.36 -9.36
CA ASP A 72 13.96 8.49 -8.85
C ASP A 72 14.85 9.11 -9.94
N GLU A 73 15.36 8.27 -10.86
CA GLU A 73 16.13 8.72 -12.02
C GLU A 73 15.31 9.61 -12.95
N ASN A 74 14.08 9.21 -13.30
CA ASN A 74 13.21 10.00 -14.18
C ASN A 74 12.77 11.29 -13.50
N ILE A 75 12.52 11.26 -12.19
CA ILE A 75 12.20 12.45 -11.40
C ILE A 75 13.38 13.43 -11.43
N ALA A 76 14.61 12.95 -11.20
CA ALA A 76 15.81 13.77 -11.22
C ALA A 76 16.08 14.38 -12.61
N LYS A 77 15.90 13.61 -13.68
CA LYS A 77 16.02 14.11 -15.06
C LYS A 77 15.00 15.21 -15.37
N VAL A 78 13.73 15.00 -15.04
CA VAL A 78 12.67 16.02 -15.21
C VAL A 78 12.98 17.27 -14.37
N HIS A 79 13.48 17.11 -13.14
CA HIS A 79 13.92 18.23 -12.31
C HIS A 79 15.01 19.06 -12.99
N GLN A 80 16.05 18.40 -13.50
CA GLN A 80 17.15 19.07 -14.17
C GLN A 80 16.68 19.85 -15.40
N MET A 81 15.82 19.26 -16.22
CA MET A 81 15.24 19.94 -17.39
C MET A 81 14.46 21.21 -17.02
N VAL A 82 13.76 21.22 -15.89
CA VAL A 82 13.02 22.40 -15.39
C VAL A 82 13.96 23.45 -14.80
N LEU A 83 15.06 23.04 -14.16
CA LEU A 83 16.09 23.95 -13.66
C LEU A 83 16.86 24.62 -14.81
N ASP A 84 17.18 23.86 -15.85
CA ASP A 84 17.91 24.33 -17.02
C ASP A 84 17.07 25.31 -17.86
N ASP A 85 15.76 25.02 -18.03
CA ASP A 85 14.81 25.92 -18.66
C ASP A 85 13.48 25.98 -17.90
N ARG A 86 13.29 27.05 -17.13
CA ARG A 86 12.05 27.28 -16.36
C ARG A 86 10.80 27.48 -17.23
N ARG A 87 10.95 27.75 -18.54
CA ARG A 87 9.85 27.95 -19.49
C ARG A 87 9.58 26.73 -20.37
N ILE A 88 10.27 25.61 -20.15
CA ILE A 88 10.09 24.38 -20.91
C ILE A 88 8.64 23.89 -20.83
N LYS A 89 8.09 23.43 -21.96
CA LYS A 89 6.72 22.94 -22.02
C LYS A 89 6.67 21.47 -21.64
N VAL A 90 5.60 21.06 -20.96
CA VAL A 90 5.34 19.64 -20.60
C VAL A 90 5.46 18.69 -21.80
N ARG A 91 5.05 19.13 -22.99
CA ARG A 91 5.16 18.34 -24.22
C ARG A 91 6.62 18.04 -24.61
N GLU A 92 7.52 19.01 -24.42
CA GLU A 92 8.94 18.88 -24.77
C GLU A 92 9.63 17.92 -23.79
N ILE A 93 9.30 18.01 -22.50
CA ILE A 93 9.76 17.04 -21.50
C ILE A 93 9.25 15.63 -21.83
N ALA A 94 7.96 15.51 -22.21
CA ALA A 94 7.35 14.22 -22.55
C ALA A 94 8.03 13.55 -23.74
N GLU A 95 8.39 14.32 -24.77
CA GLU A 95 9.10 13.84 -25.95
C GLU A 95 10.53 13.38 -25.61
N VAL A 96 11.30 14.18 -24.86
CA VAL A 96 12.68 13.82 -24.46
C VAL A 96 12.70 12.59 -23.55
N MET A 97 11.76 12.52 -22.60
CA MET A 97 11.70 11.42 -21.63
C MET A 97 11.00 10.17 -22.19
N ASN A 98 10.45 10.23 -23.41
CA ASN A 98 9.60 9.18 -23.98
C ASN A 98 8.47 8.75 -23.02
N MET A 99 7.79 9.74 -22.46
CA MET A 99 6.76 9.58 -21.43
C MET A 99 5.46 10.25 -21.87
N SER A 100 4.33 9.79 -21.32
CA SER A 100 3.06 10.48 -21.57
C SER A 100 3.03 11.84 -20.87
N LYS A 101 2.33 12.82 -21.46
CA LYS A 101 2.18 14.16 -20.89
C LYS A 101 1.54 14.12 -19.51
N GLU A 102 0.57 13.22 -19.31
CA GLU A 102 -0.11 13.00 -18.03
C GLU A 102 0.89 12.58 -16.95
N ARG A 103 1.86 11.73 -17.31
CA ARG A 103 2.89 11.26 -16.39
C ARG A 103 3.88 12.37 -16.04
N VAL A 104 4.29 13.18 -17.01
CA VAL A 104 5.13 14.36 -16.75
C VAL A 104 4.40 15.34 -15.85
N CYS A 105 3.13 15.65 -16.13
CA CYS A 105 2.27 16.47 -15.26
C CYS A 105 2.19 15.89 -13.84
N HIS A 106 2.05 14.57 -13.71
CA HIS A 106 2.03 13.91 -12.40
C HIS A 106 3.35 14.11 -11.64
N ILE A 107 4.50 13.99 -12.31
CA ILE A 107 5.81 14.21 -11.70
C ILE A 107 5.97 15.66 -11.26
N LEU A 108 5.67 16.62 -12.15
CA LEU A 108 5.65 18.06 -11.84
C LEU A 108 4.75 18.37 -10.64
N ASN A 109 3.55 17.82 -10.62
CA ASN A 109 2.56 18.08 -9.58
C ASN A 109 2.89 17.45 -8.22
N GLN A 110 3.43 16.23 -8.21
CA GLN A 110 3.69 15.50 -6.96
C GLN A 110 5.06 15.83 -6.34
N HIS A 111 6.05 16.14 -7.17
CA HIS A 111 7.44 16.30 -6.72
C HIS A 111 7.94 17.75 -6.78
N PHE A 112 7.31 18.63 -7.58
CA PHE A 112 7.86 19.97 -7.85
C PHE A 112 6.90 21.15 -7.56
N VAL A 113 5.59 20.91 -7.34
CA VAL A 113 4.60 21.98 -6.99
C VAL A 113 4.89 22.70 -5.66
N LYS A 114 5.76 22.16 -4.79
CA LYS A 114 6.22 22.88 -3.59
C LYS A 114 7.20 24.02 -3.87
N ILE A 115 7.82 24.08 -5.05
CA ILE A 115 8.84 25.10 -5.38
C ILE A 115 8.21 26.37 -5.98
N LEU A 116 6.97 26.31 -6.50
CA LEU A 116 6.32 27.46 -7.14
C LEU A 116 5.55 28.39 -6.18
N PHE A 117 5.43 28.05 -4.89
CA PHE A 117 4.77 28.89 -3.88
C PHE A 117 5.73 29.73 -3.01
N TYR A 118 7.05 29.61 -3.21
CA TYR A 118 8.08 30.32 -2.43
C TYR A 118 9.13 31.02 -3.32
N LEU A 119 8.76 31.43 -4.53
CA LEU A 119 9.50 32.40 -5.35
C LEU A 119 8.53 33.43 -5.93
#